data_AF-A0A9P8ELM5-F1
#
_entry.id   AF-A0A9P8ELM5-F1
#
_cell.length_a   1.000
_cell.length_b   1.000
_cell.length_c   1.000
_cell.angle_alpha   90.00
_cell.angle_beta   90.00
_cell.angle_gamma   90.00
#
_symmetry.space_group_name_H-M   'P 1'
#
loop_
_entity.id
_entity.type
_entity.pdbx_description
1 polymer ?
#
loop_
_entity_poly.entity_id
_entity_poly.type
_entity_poly.pdbx_seq_one_letter_code
_entity_poly.pdbx_strand_id
1 'polypeptide(L)'
;MDANQNNDPTKKTYHKKATGKALETVEKHSQDHELKLFGSCFCPFVQRVWISLEMKGLDYQYIELEDLQKGEALLPSDPKLRAHSRLWSDHVNRHIVPGFYRYLQAQDEKSQIEHGEELKEQISKLVDAADKSGPFFLGDKMTFVDVQMAPWVIRLRKVLQPYRGWPEPESGTRWAAWVNAIEQANAVRATTSTDVLYRESYQRYAENRPNTSQVQQAINSGRGLP
;
A
#
# COMPACT_ATOMS: atom_id res chain seq x y z
N MET A 1 13.43 6.14 -30.79
CA MET A 1 13.48 4.82 -31.46
C MET A 1 13.71 3.79 -30.37
N ASP A 2 12.64 3.15 -29.89
CA ASP A 2 12.73 2.20 -28.78
C ASP A 2 13.21 0.83 -29.28
N ALA A 3 14.51 0.59 -29.12
CA ALA A 3 15.11 -0.72 -29.34
C ALA A 3 14.94 -1.60 -28.09
N ASN A 4 13.72 -2.08 -27.83
CA ASN A 4 13.48 -3.29 -27.03
C ASN A 4 12.00 -3.75 -27.02
N GLN A 5 11.31 -3.65 -28.16
CA GLN A 5 10.11 -4.44 -28.40
C GLN A 5 10.50 -5.75 -29.08
N ASN A 6 10.87 -6.76 -28.27
CA ASN A 6 10.83 -8.14 -28.75
C ASN A 6 9.39 -8.44 -29.18
N ASN A 7 9.21 -8.46 -30.49
CA ASN A 7 7.93 -8.58 -31.18
C ASN A 7 7.48 -10.04 -31.14
N ASP A 8 7.08 -10.51 -29.96
CA ASP A 8 6.40 -11.79 -29.76
C ASP A 8 4.90 -11.56 -29.99
N PRO A 9 4.32 -12.06 -31.10
CA PRO A 9 2.91 -11.84 -31.46
C PRO A 9 1.93 -12.50 -30.47
N THR A 10 2.40 -13.27 -29.49
CA THR A 10 1.56 -13.86 -28.43
C THR A 10 1.41 -12.99 -27.19
N LYS A 11 2.21 -11.91 -27.06
CA LYS A 11 2.10 -10.98 -25.92
C LYS A 11 0.95 -9.99 -26.13
N LYS A 12 -0.06 -10.06 -25.26
CA LYS A 12 -1.10 -9.02 -25.15
C LYS A 12 -0.45 -7.65 -24.96
N THR A 13 -0.64 -6.76 -25.93
CA THR A 13 -0.26 -5.35 -25.84
C THR A 13 -1.36 -4.60 -25.08
N TYR A 14 -0.97 -3.92 -24.01
CA TYR A 14 -1.89 -3.09 -23.22
C TYR A 14 -1.65 -1.63 -23.58
N HIS A 15 -2.73 -0.89 -23.84
CA HIS A 15 -2.65 0.56 -24.02
C HIS A 15 -2.30 1.22 -22.68
N LYS A 16 -1.22 2.00 -22.65
CA LYS A 16 -0.68 2.65 -21.45
C LYS A 16 -0.85 4.18 -21.46
N LYS A 17 -1.58 4.70 -22.45
CA LYS A 17 -1.81 6.14 -22.65
C LYS A 17 -3.27 6.38 -22.92
N ALA A 18 -3.75 7.55 -22.54
CA ALA A 18 -5.08 8.02 -22.87
C ALA A 18 -5.32 8.04 -24.38
N THR A 19 -6.58 7.84 -24.80
CA THR A 19 -7.01 7.90 -26.20
C THR A 19 -8.32 8.69 -26.31
N GLY A 20 -8.66 9.16 -27.51
CA GLY A 20 -9.88 9.93 -27.76
C GLY A 20 -9.94 11.23 -26.94
N LYS A 21 -11.13 11.60 -26.45
CA LYS A 21 -11.32 12.82 -25.65
C LYS A 21 -10.44 12.90 -24.41
N ALA A 22 -10.14 11.75 -23.79
CA ALA A 22 -9.25 11.71 -22.64
C ALA A 22 -7.83 12.16 -23.03
N LEU A 23 -7.35 11.81 -24.23
CA LEU A 23 -6.06 12.28 -24.73
C LEU A 23 -6.06 13.80 -24.95
N GLU A 24 -7.13 14.35 -25.54
CA GLU A 24 -7.28 15.82 -25.70
C GLU A 24 -7.20 16.53 -24.34
N THR A 25 -7.85 15.99 -23.30
CA THR A 25 -7.74 16.51 -21.93
C THR A 25 -6.32 16.39 -21.38
N VAL A 26 -5.63 15.26 -21.59
CA VAL A 26 -4.23 15.08 -21.17
C VAL A 26 -3.33 16.13 -21.85
N GLU A 27 -3.49 16.35 -23.16
CA GLU A 27 -2.71 17.32 -23.93
C GLU A 27 -2.95 18.75 -23.43
N LYS A 28 -4.22 19.11 -23.17
CA LYS A 28 -4.62 20.40 -22.57
C LYS A 28 -3.95 20.62 -21.20
N HIS A 29 -3.79 19.54 -20.43
CA HIS A 29 -3.23 19.56 -19.07
C HIS A 29 -1.78 19.03 -19.03
N SER A 30 -1.01 19.15 -20.11
CA SER A 30 0.35 18.60 -20.20
C SER A 30 1.44 19.48 -19.55
N GLN A 31 1.18 20.79 -19.45
CA GLN A 31 2.13 21.77 -18.95
C GLN A 31 2.34 21.64 -17.44
N ASP A 32 3.56 21.95 -16.97
CA ASP A 32 3.88 21.91 -15.55
C ASP A 32 2.99 22.86 -14.75
N HIS A 33 2.54 22.39 -13.59
CA HIS A 33 1.62 23.11 -12.73
C HIS A 33 1.84 22.71 -11.26
N GLU A 34 1.46 23.57 -10.33
CA GLU A 34 1.59 23.31 -8.88
C GLU A 34 0.74 22.09 -8.49
N LEU A 35 -0.53 22.08 -8.90
CA LEU A 35 -1.42 20.93 -8.77
C LEU A 35 -1.11 19.88 -9.83
N LYS A 36 -0.66 18.69 -9.41
CA LYS A 36 -0.31 17.56 -10.26
C LYS A 36 -1.24 16.38 -10.01
N LEU A 37 -1.91 15.89 -11.05
CA LEU A 37 -2.63 14.63 -11.04
C LEU A 37 -1.74 13.54 -11.59
N PHE A 38 -1.11 12.78 -10.69
CA PHE A 38 -0.43 11.54 -11.05
C PHE A 38 -1.44 10.41 -11.16
N GLY A 39 -1.47 9.72 -12.29
CA GLY A 39 -2.37 8.59 -12.43
C GLY A 39 -2.12 7.75 -13.67
N SER A 40 -2.97 6.75 -13.83
CA SER A 40 -3.01 5.93 -15.04
C SER A 40 -4.33 6.17 -15.77
N CYS A 41 -4.32 6.40 -17.08
CA CYS A 41 -5.51 6.80 -17.85
C CYS A 41 -6.66 5.78 -17.81
N PHE A 42 -6.37 4.52 -17.51
CA PHE A 42 -7.33 3.42 -17.40
C PHE A 42 -7.78 3.15 -15.95
N CYS A 43 -7.25 3.86 -14.96
CA CYS A 43 -7.56 3.63 -13.55
C CYS A 43 -8.89 4.30 -13.16
N PRO A 44 -9.91 3.55 -12.71
CA PRO A 44 -11.21 4.12 -12.36
C PRO A 44 -11.15 5.01 -11.10
N PHE A 45 -10.15 4.84 -10.23
CA PHE A 45 -9.96 5.69 -9.06
C PHE A 45 -9.36 7.05 -9.43
N VAL A 46 -8.37 7.06 -10.32
CA VAL A 46 -7.80 8.29 -10.91
C VAL A 46 -8.89 9.05 -11.65
N GLN A 47 -9.73 8.35 -12.42
CA GLN A 47 -10.81 8.97 -13.19
C GLN A 47 -11.79 9.76 -12.31
N ARG A 48 -12.07 9.34 -11.07
CA ARG A 48 -12.92 10.10 -10.13
C ARG A 48 -12.32 11.45 -9.78
N VAL A 49 -11.03 11.47 -9.48
CA VAL A 49 -10.29 12.72 -9.19
C VAL A 49 -10.24 13.58 -10.44
N TRP A 50 -9.95 12.97 -11.59
CA TRP A 50 -9.85 13.67 -12.87
C TRP A 50 -11.16 14.36 -13.27
N ILE A 51 -12.30 13.66 -13.17
CA ILE A 51 -13.64 14.24 -13.38
C ILE A 51 -13.87 15.41 -12.43
N SER A 52 -13.49 15.28 -11.16
CA SER A 52 -13.70 16.33 -10.16
C SER A 52 -12.90 17.60 -10.48
N LEU A 53 -11.68 17.46 -11.02
CA LEU A 53 -10.85 18.59 -11.45
C LEU A 53 -11.48 19.29 -12.67
N GLU A 54 -11.89 18.52 -13.69
CA GLU A 54 -12.58 19.06 -14.87
C GLU A 54 -13.89 19.77 -14.51
N MET A 55 -14.71 19.17 -13.65
CA MET A 55 -15.97 19.78 -13.20
C MET A 55 -15.76 21.08 -12.44
N LYS A 56 -14.66 21.20 -11.71
CA LYS A 56 -14.31 22.41 -10.97
C LYS A 56 -13.59 23.45 -11.83
N GLY A 57 -13.24 23.11 -13.07
CA GLY A 57 -12.46 23.98 -13.95
C GLY A 57 -11.09 24.36 -13.36
N LEU A 58 -10.48 23.46 -12.59
CA LEU A 58 -9.17 23.70 -12.01
C LEU A 58 -8.08 23.46 -13.05
N ASP A 59 -7.04 24.29 -13.02
CA ASP A 59 -5.81 24.01 -13.75
C ASP A 59 -4.96 23.01 -12.96
N TYR A 60 -4.38 22.06 -13.69
CA TYR A 60 -3.52 21.00 -13.16
C TYR A 60 -2.66 20.44 -14.29
N GLN A 61 -1.55 19.81 -13.90
CA GLN A 61 -0.77 18.96 -14.79
C GLN A 61 -1.24 17.52 -14.66
N TYR A 62 -1.63 16.89 -15.76
CA TYR A 62 -1.81 15.45 -15.83
C TYR A 62 -0.48 14.76 -16.07
N ILE A 63 -0.13 13.80 -15.21
CA ILE A 63 1.10 13.01 -15.33
C ILE A 63 0.71 11.53 -15.40
N GLU A 64 0.86 10.95 -16.58
CA GLU A 64 0.72 9.50 -16.79
C GLU A 64 1.89 8.79 -16.08
N LEU A 65 1.58 8.00 -15.06
CA LEU A 65 2.58 7.29 -14.25
C LEU A 65 3.40 6.32 -15.10
N GLU A 66 2.77 5.70 -16.10
CA GLU A 66 3.40 4.81 -17.06
C GLU A 66 4.46 5.50 -17.95
N ASP A 67 4.32 6.80 -18.18
CA ASP A 67 5.25 7.58 -19.02
C ASP A 67 6.43 8.14 -18.22
N LEU A 68 6.36 8.15 -16.89
CA LEU A 68 7.43 8.73 -16.07
C LEU A 68 8.76 8.00 -16.27
N GLN A 69 8.75 6.69 -16.60
CA GLN A 69 9.94 5.82 -16.80
C GLN A 69 11.14 6.18 -15.90
N LYS A 70 10.87 6.63 -14.67
CA LYS A 70 11.87 7.20 -13.76
C LYS A 70 12.00 6.27 -12.58
N GLY A 71 13.21 5.77 -12.38
CA GLY A 71 13.55 4.86 -11.30
C GLY A 71 13.27 3.39 -11.61
N GLU A 72 13.58 2.55 -10.63
CA GLU A 72 13.38 1.10 -10.75
C GLU A 72 11.90 0.75 -10.56
N ALA A 73 11.37 -0.15 -11.41
CA ALA A 73 10.00 -0.60 -11.31
C ALA A 73 9.77 -1.37 -10.00
N LEU A 74 8.76 -1.00 -9.23
CA LEU A 74 8.38 -1.69 -7.99
C LEU A 74 7.85 -3.11 -8.24
N LEU A 75 7.27 -3.35 -9.43
CA LEU A 75 6.87 -4.68 -9.87
C LEU A 75 7.96 -5.27 -10.77
N PRO A 76 8.31 -6.55 -10.60
CA PRO A 76 9.28 -7.23 -11.45
C PRO A 76 8.74 -7.35 -12.89
N SER A 77 9.67 -7.39 -13.85
CA SER A 77 9.36 -7.58 -15.27
C SER A 77 8.83 -8.98 -15.57
N ASP A 78 9.29 -9.98 -14.81
CA ASP A 78 8.83 -11.37 -14.93
C ASP A 78 7.32 -11.48 -14.58
N PRO A 79 6.49 -12.03 -15.48
CA PRO A 79 5.05 -12.13 -15.26
C PRO A 79 4.66 -12.97 -14.03
N LYS A 80 5.42 -14.01 -13.69
CA LYS A 80 5.10 -14.89 -12.55
C LYS A 80 5.39 -14.16 -11.24
N LEU A 81 6.57 -13.54 -11.12
CA LEU A 81 6.93 -12.73 -9.95
C LEU A 81 5.99 -11.53 -9.79
N ARG A 82 5.52 -10.95 -10.89
CA ARG A 82 4.53 -9.86 -10.85
C ARG A 82 3.16 -10.33 -10.36
N ALA A 83 2.71 -11.50 -10.79
CA ALA A 83 1.48 -12.12 -10.26
C ALA A 83 1.64 -12.48 -8.78
N HIS A 84 2.80 -13.03 -8.40
CA HIS A 84 3.13 -13.35 -7.01
C HIS A 84 3.13 -12.10 -6.11
N SER A 85 3.72 -11.00 -6.58
CA SER A 85 3.70 -9.71 -5.86
C SER A 85 2.27 -9.20 -5.63
N ARG A 86 1.40 -9.33 -6.64
CA ARG A 86 -0.01 -8.92 -6.53
C ARG A 86 -0.80 -9.79 -5.57
N LEU A 87 -0.55 -11.10 -5.58
CA LEU A 87 -1.17 -12.04 -4.65
C LEU A 87 -0.86 -11.66 -3.20
N TRP A 88 0.40 -11.42 -2.87
CA TRP A 88 0.78 -11.06 -1.50
C TRP A 88 0.39 -9.63 -1.11
N SER A 89 0.35 -8.71 -2.07
CA SER A 89 -0.23 -7.38 -1.84
C SER A 89 -1.72 -7.46 -1.52
N ASP A 90 -2.45 -8.35 -2.19
CA ASP A 90 -3.84 -8.63 -1.90
C ASP A 90 -4.02 -9.29 -0.53
N HIS A 91 -3.13 -10.23 -0.15
CA HIS A 91 -3.10 -10.81 1.19
C HIS A 91 -2.94 -9.75 2.29
N VAL A 92 -2.02 -8.79 2.09
CA VAL A 92 -1.86 -7.64 3.01
C VAL A 92 -3.19 -6.92 3.17
N ASN A 93 -3.82 -6.55 2.05
CA ASN A 93 -5.06 -5.76 2.05
C ASN A 93 -6.28 -6.51 2.62
N ARG A 94 -6.37 -7.83 2.39
CA ARG A 94 -7.54 -8.63 2.79
C ARG A 94 -7.43 -9.23 4.20
N HIS A 95 -6.22 -9.46 4.69
CA HIS A 95 -6.00 -10.16 5.95
C HIS A 95 -5.27 -9.32 6.99
N ILE A 96 -4.14 -8.70 6.62
CA ILE A 96 -3.32 -7.95 7.56
C ILE A 96 -3.99 -6.62 7.94
N VAL A 97 -4.48 -5.85 6.96
CA VAL A 97 -5.12 -4.56 7.27
C VAL A 97 -6.39 -4.72 8.11
N PRO A 98 -7.34 -5.62 7.77
CA PRO A 98 -8.50 -5.83 8.63
C PRO A 98 -8.12 -6.45 9.98
N GLY A 99 -7.13 -7.35 10.02
CA GLY A 99 -6.60 -7.93 11.27
C GLY A 99 -6.02 -6.87 12.21
N PHE A 100 -5.26 -5.91 11.66
CA PHE A 100 -4.74 -4.76 12.41
C PHE A 100 -5.86 -3.99 13.11
N TYR A 101 -6.91 -3.63 12.38
CA TYR A 101 -8.03 -2.87 12.97
C TYR A 101 -8.86 -3.72 13.93
N ARG A 102 -9.10 -5.00 13.65
CA ARG A 102 -9.79 -5.91 14.58
C ARG A 102 -9.08 -5.98 15.93
N TYR A 103 -7.77 -6.20 15.91
CA TYR A 103 -6.99 -6.25 17.12
C TYR A 103 -6.93 -4.89 17.84
N LEU A 104 -6.74 -3.80 17.10
CA LEU A 104 -6.76 -2.44 17.67
C LEU A 104 -8.11 -2.10 18.31
N GLN A 105 -9.22 -2.56 17.75
CA GLN A 105 -10.58 -2.25 18.23
C GLN A 105 -11.07 -3.20 19.33
N ALA A 106 -10.42 -4.33 19.56
CA ALA A 106 -10.79 -5.29 20.60
C ALA A 106 -10.74 -4.62 21.99
N GLN A 107 -11.85 -4.67 22.73
CA GLN A 107 -11.97 -4.01 24.04
C GLN A 107 -11.76 -4.99 25.18
N ASP A 108 -12.27 -6.22 25.07
CA ASP A 108 -12.06 -7.29 26.04
C ASP A 108 -10.77 -8.08 25.78
N GLU A 109 -10.21 -8.64 26.84
CA GLU A 109 -8.94 -9.37 26.83
C GLU A 109 -8.97 -10.61 25.92
N LYS A 110 -10.10 -11.33 25.90
CA LYS A 110 -10.25 -12.53 25.08
C LYS A 110 -10.13 -12.19 23.59
N SER A 111 -10.88 -11.21 23.11
CA SER A 111 -10.78 -10.77 21.70
C SER A 111 -9.41 -10.15 21.38
N GLN A 112 -8.75 -9.50 22.34
CA GLN A 112 -7.38 -9.00 22.13
C GLN A 112 -6.40 -10.17 21.89
N ILE A 113 -6.46 -11.23 22.69
CA ILE A 113 -5.61 -12.41 22.51
C ILE A 113 -5.91 -13.07 21.15
N GLU A 114 -7.19 -13.37 20.88
CA GLU A 114 -7.60 -14.05 19.65
C GLU A 114 -7.20 -13.27 18.38
N HIS A 115 -7.51 -11.97 18.32
CA HIS A 115 -7.18 -11.15 17.15
C HIS A 115 -5.69 -10.83 17.03
N GLY A 116 -4.98 -10.75 18.16
CA GLY A 116 -3.53 -10.59 18.17
C GLY A 116 -2.82 -11.80 17.56
N GLU A 117 -3.20 -13.01 17.96
CA GLU A 117 -2.65 -14.26 17.41
C GLU A 117 -3.01 -14.45 15.93
N GLU A 118 -4.26 -14.14 15.55
CA GLU A 118 -4.67 -14.20 14.14
C GLU A 118 -3.83 -13.25 13.27
N LEU A 119 -3.59 -12.01 13.73
CA LEU A 119 -2.76 -11.06 13.00
C LEU A 119 -1.32 -11.55 12.85
N LYS A 120 -0.74 -12.13 13.92
CA LYS A 120 0.61 -12.73 13.86
C LYS A 120 0.66 -13.86 12.83
N GLU A 121 -0.34 -14.74 12.80
CA GLU A 121 -0.42 -15.84 11.84
C GLU A 121 -0.43 -15.32 10.39
N GLN A 122 -1.23 -14.29 10.10
CA GLN A 122 -1.31 -13.73 8.75
C GLN A 122 -0.02 -13.02 8.33
N ILE A 123 0.69 -12.39 9.27
CA ILE A 123 2.03 -11.83 9.03
C ILE A 123 3.04 -12.96 8.80
N SER A 124 3.00 -14.04 9.58
CA SER A 124 3.89 -15.20 9.41
C SER A 124 3.79 -15.79 8.00
N LYS A 125 2.56 -15.99 7.49
CA LYS A 125 2.34 -16.48 6.12
C LYS A 125 3.02 -15.60 5.07
N LEU A 126 2.97 -14.28 5.25
CA LEU A 126 3.62 -13.32 4.36
C LEU A 126 5.15 -13.41 4.49
N VAL A 127 5.68 -13.54 5.71
CA VAL A 127 7.13 -13.71 5.97
C VAL A 127 7.66 -15.01 5.37
N ASP A 128 6.92 -16.11 5.49
CA ASP A 128 7.29 -17.43 4.95
C ASP A 128 7.38 -17.43 3.42
N ALA A 129 6.63 -16.56 2.77
CA ALA A 129 6.63 -16.38 1.33
C ALA A 129 7.67 -15.38 0.81
N ALA A 130 8.26 -14.59 1.70
CA ALA A 130 9.32 -13.66 1.35
C ALA A 130 10.62 -14.41 1.03
N ASP A 131 11.51 -13.77 0.26
CA ASP A 131 12.86 -14.29 0.03
C ASP A 131 13.56 -14.56 1.37
N LYS A 132 14.20 -15.72 1.48
CA LYS A 132 14.79 -16.20 2.74
C LYS A 132 16.04 -15.42 3.15
N SER A 133 16.76 -14.86 2.18
CA SER A 133 18.05 -14.20 2.36
C SER A 133 18.00 -12.68 2.30
N GLY A 134 17.05 -12.15 1.53
CA GLY A 134 16.93 -10.72 1.30
C GLY A 134 16.49 -9.98 2.56
N PRO A 135 16.81 -8.69 2.68
CA PRO A 135 16.12 -7.84 3.63
C PRO A 135 14.65 -7.62 3.22
N PHE A 136 14.32 -7.54 1.93
CA PHE A 136 12.98 -7.22 1.39
C PHE A 136 12.26 -8.43 0.78
N PHE A 137 10.99 -8.27 0.41
CA PHE A 137 10.10 -9.37 0.07
C PHE A 137 10.60 -10.25 -1.09
N LEU A 138 11.13 -9.66 -2.15
CA LEU A 138 11.69 -10.41 -3.30
C LEU A 138 13.23 -10.48 -3.29
N GLY A 139 13.90 -10.11 -2.19
CA GLY A 139 15.35 -10.14 -2.09
C GLY A 139 15.95 -8.80 -1.63
N ASP A 140 16.92 -8.30 -2.39
CA ASP A 140 17.80 -7.20 -1.97
C ASP A 140 17.18 -5.80 -2.06
N LYS A 141 16.12 -5.65 -2.86
CA LYS A 141 15.52 -4.35 -3.17
C LYS A 141 14.09 -4.27 -2.72
N MET A 142 13.69 -3.07 -2.27
CA MET A 142 12.31 -2.79 -1.93
C MET A 142 11.43 -2.87 -3.18
N THR A 143 10.34 -3.63 -3.09
CA THR A 143 9.40 -3.90 -4.18
C THR A 143 7.98 -3.51 -3.79
N PHE A 144 7.02 -3.76 -4.68
CA PHE A 144 5.62 -3.44 -4.48
C PHE A 144 5.04 -4.04 -3.18
N VAL A 145 5.38 -5.28 -2.83
CA VAL A 145 4.85 -5.91 -1.60
C VAL A 145 5.36 -5.21 -0.34
N ASP A 146 6.63 -4.82 -0.33
CA ASP A 146 7.23 -4.05 0.76
C ASP A 146 6.55 -2.70 0.94
N VAL A 147 6.25 -2.01 -0.16
CA VAL A 147 5.54 -0.72 -0.15
C VAL A 147 4.12 -0.88 0.41
N GLN A 148 3.43 -1.97 0.08
CA GLN A 148 2.09 -2.25 0.63
C GLN A 148 2.13 -2.57 2.13
N MET A 149 3.17 -3.26 2.60
CA MET A 149 3.31 -3.67 3.99
C MET A 149 3.91 -2.57 4.89
N ALA A 150 4.75 -1.68 4.34
CA ALA A 150 5.52 -0.69 5.10
C ALA A 150 4.68 0.22 6.01
N PRO A 151 3.54 0.80 5.57
CA PRO A 151 2.70 1.61 6.45
C PRO A 151 2.20 0.83 7.68
N TRP A 152 1.99 -0.47 7.54
CA TRP A 152 1.51 -1.34 8.61
C TRP A 152 2.63 -1.74 9.54
N VAL A 153 3.83 -2.08 9.04
CA VAL A 153 5.04 -2.28 9.87
C VAL A 153 5.25 -1.11 10.83
N ILE A 154 5.22 0.12 10.31
CA ILE A 154 5.39 1.33 11.12
C ILE A 154 4.30 1.43 12.21
N ARG A 155 3.06 1.05 11.89
CA ARG A 155 1.92 1.13 12.82
C ARG A 155 1.86 -0.02 13.81
N LEU A 156 2.44 -1.20 13.51
CA LEU A 156 2.57 -2.27 14.50
C LEU A 156 3.29 -1.75 15.74
N ARG A 157 4.44 -1.08 15.56
CA ARG A 157 5.18 -0.44 16.67
C ARG A 157 4.51 0.85 17.14
N LYS A 158 4.23 1.81 16.26
CA LYS A 158 3.77 3.16 16.71
C LYS A 158 2.34 3.19 17.23
N VAL A 159 1.49 2.21 16.89
CA VAL A 159 0.07 2.18 17.25
C VAL A 159 -0.27 0.95 18.08
N LEU A 160 -0.04 -0.28 17.59
CA LEU A 160 -0.48 -1.46 18.34
C LEU A 160 0.33 -1.69 19.62
N GLN A 161 1.64 -1.41 19.63
CA GLN A 161 2.45 -1.54 20.85
C GLN A 161 1.91 -0.69 22.01
N PRO A 162 1.70 0.65 21.88
CA PRO A 162 1.20 1.44 22.99
C PRO A 162 -0.26 1.14 23.37
N TYR A 163 -1.11 0.73 22.42
CA TYR A 163 -2.53 0.48 22.70
C TYR A 163 -2.85 -0.95 23.11
N ARG A 164 -2.09 -1.93 22.65
CA ARG A 164 -2.39 -3.37 22.76
C ARG A 164 -1.18 -4.24 23.12
N GLY A 165 0.01 -3.67 23.30
CA GLY A 165 1.19 -4.43 23.68
C GLY A 165 1.76 -5.32 22.57
N TRP A 166 1.58 -4.93 21.30
CA TRP A 166 2.19 -5.66 20.18
C TRP A 166 3.70 -5.82 20.37
N PRO A 167 4.25 -7.04 20.24
CA PRO A 167 5.64 -7.33 20.57
C PRO A 167 6.61 -6.75 19.54
N GLU A 168 7.81 -6.44 20.01
CA GLU A 168 8.94 -6.16 19.11
C GLU A 168 9.33 -7.42 18.32
N PRO A 169 9.81 -7.29 17.08
CA PRO A 169 10.34 -8.42 16.32
C PRO A 169 11.51 -9.10 17.05
N GLU A 170 11.49 -10.43 17.11
CA GLU A 170 12.57 -11.20 17.71
C GLU A 170 13.86 -11.06 16.88
N SER A 171 14.94 -10.65 17.54
CA SER A 171 16.23 -10.41 16.88
C SER A 171 16.76 -11.66 16.19
N GLY A 172 17.31 -11.50 14.99
CA GLY A 172 17.82 -12.61 14.18
C GLY A 172 16.76 -13.33 13.32
N THR A 173 15.47 -13.03 13.50
CA THR A 173 14.41 -13.59 12.66
C THR A 173 14.33 -12.88 11.30
N ARG A 174 13.75 -13.58 10.32
CA ARG A 174 13.45 -13.00 8.99
C ARG A 174 12.52 -11.78 9.11
N TRP A 175 11.56 -11.83 10.01
CA TRP A 175 10.64 -10.73 10.30
C TRP A 175 11.38 -9.51 10.84
N ALA A 176 12.29 -9.68 11.81
CA ALA A 176 13.09 -8.57 12.32
C ALA A 176 13.99 -7.95 11.23
N ALA A 177 14.62 -8.78 10.38
CA ALA A 177 15.39 -8.29 9.25
C ALA A 177 14.52 -7.45 8.29
N TRP A 178 13.29 -7.90 8.01
CA TRP A 178 12.38 -7.18 7.13
C TRP A 178 11.90 -5.86 7.72
N VAL A 179 11.48 -5.87 8.98
CA VAL A 179 11.04 -4.67 9.70
C VAL A 179 12.17 -3.64 9.70
N ASN A 180 13.39 -4.05 10.07
CA ASN A 180 14.54 -3.16 10.09
C ASN A 180 14.81 -2.54 8.70
N ALA A 181 14.76 -3.35 7.65
CA ALA A 181 14.99 -2.85 6.29
C ALA A 181 13.91 -1.85 5.84
N ILE A 182 12.64 -2.13 6.15
CA ILE A 182 11.52 -1.22 5.86
C ILE A 182 11.67 0.09 6.64
N GLU A 183 11.93 0.04 7.94
CA GLU A 183 12.02 1.24 8.78
C GLU A 183 13.23 2.11 8.43
N GLN A 184 14.31 1.51 7.91
CA GLN A 184 15.52 2.23 7.50
C GLN A 184 15.44 2.78 6.06
N ALA A 185 14.50 2.28 5.24
CA ALA A 185 14.37 2.73 3.86
C ALA A 185 14.07 4.24 3.78
N ASN A 186 14.86 4.98 2.99
CA ASN A 186 14.76 6.44 2.89
C ASN A 186 13.35 6.92 2.52
N ALA A 187 12.68 6.23 1.59
CA ALA A 187 11.31 6.58 1.18
C ALA A 187 10.28 6.40 2.31
N VAL A 188 10.45 5.38 3.16
CA VAL A 188 9.58 5.15 4.32
C VAL A 188 9.84 6.19 5.39
N ARG A 189 11.11 6.48 5.70
CA ARG A 189 11.48 7.52 6.68
C ARG A 189 11.00 8.90 6.27
N ALA A 190 11.14 9.24 4.99
CA ALA A 190 10.71 10.52 4.42
C ALA A 190 9.18 10.74 4.48
N THR A 191 8.40 9.66 4.64
CA THR A 191 6.93 9.69 4.68
C THR A 191 6.35 9.32 6.05
N THR A 192 7.19 9.12 7.06
CA THR A 192 6.77 8.75 8.41
C THR A 192 6.74 9.98 9.32
N SER A 193 5.57 10.26 9.90
CA SER A 193 5.37 11.35 10.86
C SER A 193 5.86 10.98 12.27
N THR A 194 5.71 11.89 13.23
CA THR A 194 6.03 11.63 14.65
C THR A 194 5.03 10.68 15.30
N ASP A 195 5.46 10.01 16.37
CA ASP A 195 4.66 9.04 17.12
C ASP A 195 3.37 9.64 17.68
N VAL A 196 3.42 10.92 18.10
CA VAL A 196 2.26 11.65 18.64
C VAL A 196 1.13 11.68 17.62
N LEU A 197 1.42 12.05 16.37
CA LEU A 197 0.40 12.14 15.33
C LEU A 197 -0.28 10.79 15.10
N TYR A 198 0.49 9.69 15.08
CA TYR A 198 -0.09 8.35 14.92
C TYR A 198 -0.95 7.95 16.12
N ARG A 199 -0.49 8.18 17.35
CA ARG A 199 -1.26 7.83 18.54
C ARG A 199 -2.60 8.55 18.59
N GLU A 200 -2.61 9.86 18.37
CA GLU A 200 -3.83 10.67 18.37
C GLU A 200 -4.77 10.29 17.21
N SER A 201 -4.21 10.10 16.01
CA SER A 201 -5.00 9.74 14.82
C SER A 201 -5.69 8.39 14.95
N TYR A 202 -5.12 7.46 15.74
CA TYR A 202 -5.65 6.11 15.92
C TYR A 202 -6.44 5.90 17.21
N GLN A 203 -6.46 6.88 18.12
CA GLN A 203 -7.16 6.80 19.40
C GLN A 203 -8.63 6.39 19.24
N ARG A 204 -9.34 6.97 18.26
CA ARG A 204 -10.76 6.64 18.01
C ARG A 204 -11.00 5.17 17.68
N TYR A 205 -10.04 4.51 17.02
CA TYR A 205 -10.11 3.08 16.71
C TYR A 205 -9.74 2.26 17.95
N ALA A 206 -8.70 2.66 18.69
CA ALA A 206 -8.28 1.97 19.91
C ALA A 206 -9.39 1.91 20.97
N GLU A 207 -10.19 2.97 21.08
CA GLU A 207 -11.34 3.05 21.97
C GLU A 207 -12.64 2.52 21.34
N ASN A 208 -12.57 2.04 20.10
CA ASN A 208 -13.70 1.55 19.32
C ASN A 208 -14.91 2.52 19.33
N ARG A 209 -14.65 3.84 19.25
CA ARG A 209 -15.69 4.86 19.38
C ARG A 209 -16.72 4.73 18.25
N PRO A 210 -18.01 4.52 18.57
CA PRO A 210 -19.04 4.36 17.54
C PRO A 210 -19.20 5.64 16.71
N ASN A 211 -19.53 5.48 15.43
CA ASN A 211 -19.86 6.57 14.50
C ASN A 211 -18.73 7.58 14.23
N THR A 212 -17.47 7.19 14.47
CA THR A 212 -16.31 8.04 14.17
C THR A 212 -15.58 7.66 12.88
N SER A 213 -15.86 6.49 12.29
CA SER A 213 -15.24 6.04 11.06
C SER A 213 -16.01 4.90 10.36
N GLN A 214 -16.08 4.93 9.03
CA GLN A 214 -16.63 3.82 8.23
C GLN A 214 -15.78 2.55 8.34
N VAL A 215 -14.46 2.68 8.50
CA VAL A 215 -13.56 1.55 8.75
C VAL A 215 -13.95 0.84 10.05
N GLN A 216 -14.22 1.61 11.11
CA GLN A 216 -14.61 1.04 12.40
C GLN A 216 -15.93 0.27 12.30
N GLN A 217 -16.93 0.86 11.64
CA GLN A 217 -18.21 0.21 11.42
C GLN A 217 -18.08 -1.06 10.56
N ALA A 218 -17.27 -1.01 9.50
CA ALA A 218 -17.04 -2.16 8.62
C ALA A 218 -16.46 -3.34 9.39
N ILE A 219 -15.39 -3.11 10.15
CA ILE A 219 -14.74 -4.12 10.98
C ILE A 219 -15.70 -4.73 12.01
N ASN A 220 -16.46 -3.91 12.74
CA ASN A 220 -17.39 -4.42 13.75
C ASN A 220 -18.56 -5.21 13.13
N SER A 221 -18.91 -4.91 11.88
CA SER A 221 -19.95 -5.65 11.14
C SER A 221 -19.42 -6.86 10.35
N GLY A 222 -18.12 -7.16 10.43
CA GLY A 222 -17.49 -8.23 9.65
C GLY A 222 -17.47 -7.97 8.13
N ARG A 223 -17.66 -6.71 7.70
CA ARG A 223 -17.63 -6.31 6.29
C ARG A 223 -16.20 -5.97 5.86
N GLY A 224 -15.94 -6.06 4.56
CA GLY A 224 -14.71 -5.57 3.95
C GLY A 224 -14.52 -4.07 4.20
N LEU A 225 -13.26 -3.64 4.26
CA LEU A 225 -12.92 -2.23 4.43
C LEU A 225 -13.48 -1.40 3.25
N PRO A 226 -14.02 -0.19 3.52
CA PRO A 226 -14.58 0.70 2.50
C PRO A 226 -13.52 1.30 1.57
#